data_AF-A0A0R3QAH6-F1
#
_entry.id   AF-A0A0R3QAH6-F1
#
_cell.length_a   1.000
_cell.length_b   1.000
_cell.length_c   1.000
_cell.angle_alpha   90.00
_cell.angle_beta   90.00
_cell.angle_gamma   90.00
#
_symmetry.space_group_name_H-M   'P 1'
#
loop_
_entity.id
_entity.type
_entity.pdbx_description
1 polymer ?
#
loop_
_entity_poly.entity_id
_entity_poly.type
_entity_poly.pdbx_seq_one_letter_code
_entity_poly.pdbx_strand_id
1 'polypeptide(L)'
;FGLIPAQPLQISSPLYPNQSVQTSLPCHTNGPVQKMEPLTNLQVAIKNDVGVFYFATIVPLNMYFDESGQMDKRDFLQMWKEIPEQNEVQFAINNVKGLSADDICTKLQQNNVFTVARRNVEGQELLYHSIKYTNQIYVLSELKMQETSQPLTVSFFFSFSSIKYIYI
;
A
#
# COMPACT_ATOMS: atom_id res chain seq x y z
N PHE A 1 8.10 -4.17 7.27
CA PHE A 1 8.10 -4.78 5.92
C PHE A 1 9.48 -5.26 5.46
N GLY A 2 10.51 -5.36 6.32
CA GLY A 2 11.82 -5.90 5.92
C GLY A 2 12.53 -5.11 4.83
N LEU A 3 12.25 -3.81 4.70
CA LEU A 3 12.81 -2.96 3.66
C LEU A 3 14.32 -2.78 3.88
N ILE A 4 15.12 -3.17 2.89
CA ILE A 4 16.58 -3.12 2.94
C ILE A 4 17.14 -2.74 1.56
N PRO A 5 18.27 -2.01 1.48
CA PRO A 5 18.97 -1.81 0.22
C PRO A 5 19.35 -3.16 -0.41
N ALA A 6 19.06 -3.31 -1.70
CA ALA A 6 19.43 -4.50 -2.47
C ALA A 6 20.91 -4.49 -2.90
N GLN A 7 21.52 -3.29 -2.91
CA GLN A 7 22.91 -3.08 -3.28
C GLN A 7 23.49 -1.85 -2.56
N PRO A 8 24.83 -1.69 -2.50
CA PRO A 8 25.44 -0.47 -1.99
C PRO A 8 25.05 0.76 -2.81
N LEU A 9 24.93 1.91 -2.15
CA LEU A 9 24.68 3.20 -2.79
C LEU A 9 25.80 3.53 -3.79
N GLN A 10 25.45 3.74 -5.05
CA GLN A 10 26.41 4.01 -6.11
C GLN A 10 26.58 5.53 -6.30
N ILE A 11 27.75 6.04 -5.92
CA ILE A 11 28.22 7.41 -6.20
C ILE A 11 29.64 7.27 -6.76
N SER A 12 29.79 7.46 -8.08
CA SER A 12 31.00 7.10 -8.82
C SER A 12 32.17 8.08 -8.68
N SER A 13 31.89 9.32 -8.27
CA SER A 13 32.88 10.38 -8.10
C SER A 13 32.68 11.10 -6.78
N PRO A 14 33.75 11.64 -6.15
CA PRO A 14 33.62 12.51 -5.00
C PRO A 14 32.67 13.68 -5.29
N LEU A 15 31.76 13.96 -4.35
CA LEU A 15 30.83 15.08 -4.44
C LEU A 15 31.51 16.34 -3.90
N TYR A 16 31.83 17.28 -4.79
CA TYR A 16 32.47 18.54 -4.40
C TYR A 16 31.44 19.57 -3.89
N PRO A 17 31.88 20.63 -3.16
CA PRO A 17 30.99 21.70 -2.73
C PRO A 17 30.14 22.27 -3.88
N ASN A 18 28.86 22.51 -3.60
CA ASN A 18 27.86 23.00 -4.56
C ASN A 18 27.53 22.05 -5.73
N GLN A 19 27.90 20.76 -5.64
CA GLN A 19 27.46 19.74 -6.61
C GLN A 19 26.22 18.98 -6.12
N SER A 20 25.50 18.39 -7.08
CA SER A 20 24.40 17.47 -6.84
C SER A 20 24.54 16.24 -7.74
N VAL A 21 24.20 15.07 -7.21
CA VAL A 21 24.18 13.81 -7.95
C VAL A 21 22.83 13.14 -7.70
N GLN A 22 22.15 12.77 -8.78
CA GLN A 22 20.98 11.91 -8.70
C GLN A 22 21.43 10.45 -8.71
N THR A 23 20.95 9.67 -7.75
CA THR A 23 21.20 8.23 -7.67
C THR A 23 19.92 7.51 -7.31
N SER A 24 19.83 6.23 -7.70
CA SER A 24 18.72 5.35 -7.34
C SER A 24 19.27 4.19 -6.53
N LEU A 25 18.61 3.89 -5.41
CA LEU A 25 18.95 2.79 -4.54
C LEU A 25 17.85 1.72 -4.65
N PRO A 26 18.09 0.62 -5.39
CA PRO A 26 17.18 -0.52 -5.39
C PRO A 26 17.05 -1.11 -3.99
N CYS A 27 15.84 -1.52 -3.64
CA CYS A 27 15.52 -2.07 -2.32
C CYS A 27 14.72 -3.37 -2.47
N HIS A 28 14.79 -4.23 -1.44
CA HIS A 28 13.98 -5.43 -1.28
C HIS A 28 13.24 -5.39 0.06
N THR A 29 12.26 -6.28 0.24
CA THR A 29 11.45 -6.43 1.47
C THR A 29 11.73 -7.74 2.21
N ASN A 30 12.88 -8.37 1.94
CA ASN A 30 13.31 -9.64 2.51
C ASN A 30 14.36 -9.48 3.64
N GLY A 31 14.58 -8.25 4.11
CA GLY A 31 15.47 -7.96 5.22
C GLY A 31 14.86 -8.31 6.59
N PRO A 32 15.62 -8.08 7.68
CA PRO A 32 15.13 -8.26 9.05
C PRO A 32 13.86 -7.47 9.30
N VAL A 33 12.89 -8.09 10.00
CA VAL A 33 11.62 -7.46 10.31
C VAL A 33 11.61 -7.01 11.77
N GLN A 34 11.37 -5.72 11.95
CA GLN A 34 11.10 -5.11 13.24
C GLN A 34 9.81 -4.27 13.12
N LYS A 35 8.98 -4.30 14.16
CA LYS A 35 7.81 -3.43 14.23
C LYS A 35 8.25 -2.00 14.51
N MET A 36 7.66 -1.06 13.79
CA MET A 36 7.93 0.37 13.92
C MET A 36 6.66 1.11 14.32
N GLU A 37 6.83 2.30 14.91
CA GLU A 37 5.74 3.24 15.19
C GLU A 37 6.16 4.62 14.67
N PRO A 38 5.46 5.22 13.68
CA PRO A 38 4.39 4.63 12.85
C PRO A 38 4.80 3.37 12.07
N LEU A 39 3.84 2.53 11.67
CA LEU A 39 4.07 1.22 11.05
C LEU A 39 5.05 1.23 9.86
N THR A 40 5.04 2.28 9.03
CA THR A 40 5.90 2.42 7.85
C THR A 40 7.08 3.37 8.04
N ASN A 41 7.41 3.70 9.30
CA ASN A 41 8.58 4.50 9.63
C ASN A 41 9.86 3.74 9.27
N LEU A 42 10.75 4.39 8.52
CA LEU A 42 12.04 3.88 8.11
C LEU A 42 13.14 4.77 8.70
N GLN A 43 13.96 4.20 9.58
CA GLN A 43 15.16 4.85 10.08
C GLN A 43 16.33 4.59 9.12
N VAL A 44 17.03 5.65 8.74
CA VAL A 44 18.10 5.60 7.75
C VAL A 44 19.38 6.18 8.34
N ALA A 45 20.49 5.49 8.11
CA ALA A 45 21.84 5.99 8.36
C ALA A 45 22.57 6.15 7.03
N ILE A 46 23.11 7.35 6.77
CA ILE A 46 23.97 7.64 5.62
C ILE A 46 25.35 8.00 6.15
N LYS A 47 26.39 7.39 5.58
CA LYS A 47 27.79 7.63 5.94
C LYS A 47 28.54 8.26 4.77
N ASN A 48 29.35 9.26 5.06
CA ASN A 48 30.42 9.75 4.18
C ASN A 48 31.76 9.80 4.94
N ASP A 49 32.74 10.51 4.38
CA ASP A 49 34.07 10.74 4.93
C ASP A 49 34.09 11.68 6.14
N VAL A 50 33.06 12.50 6.34
CA VAL A 50 32.92 13.42 7.48
C VAL A 50 32.27 12.73 8.68
N GLY A 51 31.31 11.82 8.45
CA GLY A 51 30.62 11.14 9.54
C GLY A 51 29.41 10.31 9.12
N VAL A 52 28.59 9.96 10.11
CA VAL A 52 27.33 9.23 9.95
C VAL A 52 26.18 10.15 10.33
N PHE A 53 25.18 10.23 9.45
CA PHE A 53 24.00 11.07 9.60
C PHE A 53 22.76 10.19 9.64
N TYR A 54 21.81 10.55 10.49
CA TYR A 54 20.59 9.79 10.73
C TYR A 54 19.38 10.64 10.40
N PHE A 55 18.39 10.02 9.76
CA PHE A 55 17.07 10.59 9.60
C PHE A 55 16.02 9.49 9.58
N ALA A 56 14.76 9.88 9.64
CA ALA A 56 13.63 8.97 9.48
C ALA A 56 12.69 9.49 8.39
N THR A 57 12.01 8.58 7.71
CA THR A 57 10.98 8.92 6.72
C THR A 57 9.84 7.90 6.76
N ILE A 58 8.65 8.32 6.32
CA ILE A 58 7.49 7.44 6.20
C ILE A 58 7.45 6.88 4.79
N VAL A 59 7.55 5.55 4.65
CA VAL A 59 7.40 4.90 3.35
C VAL A 59 5.91 4.80 3.03
N PRO A 60 5.46 5.29 1.85
CA PRO A 60 4.07 5.12 1.44
C PRO A 60 3.70 3.64 1.35
N LEU A 61 2.55 3.28 1.91
CA LEU A 61 2.15 1.88 2.08
C LEU A 61 1.98 1.13 0.74
N ASN A 62 1.60 1.84 -0.33
CA ASN A 62 1.47 1.29 -1.68
C ASN A 62 2.80 0.82 -2.27
N MET A 63 3.95 1.29 -1.76
CA MET A 63 5.28 0.76 -2.15
C MET A 63 5.48 -0.70 -1.72
N TYR A 64 4.64 -1.21 -0.82
CA TYR A 64 4.68 -2.59 -0.36
C TYR A 64 3.62 -3.47 -1.00
N PHE A 65 2.85 -2.98 -1.98
CA PHE A 65 1.86 -3.81 -2.68
C PHE A 65 2.54 -4.69 -3.73
N ASP A 66 2.31 -5.98 -3.59
CA ASP A 66 2.87 -7.05 -4.41
C ASP A 66 2.10 -7.17 -5.73
N GLU A 67 2.82 -7.30 -6.84
CA GLU A 67 2.26 -7.42 -8.19
C GLU A 67 1.43 -8.70 -8.37
N SER A 68 1.68 -9.74 -7.55
CA SER A 68 0.90 -10.98 -7.50
C SER A 68 -0.36 -10.88 -6.63
N GLY A 69 -0.89 -9.66 -6.46
CA GLY A 69 -2.01 -9.40 -5.56
C GLY A 69 -3.39 -9.68 -6.13
N GLN A 70 -3.52 -9.97 -7.42
CA GLN A 70 -4.80 -10.26 -8.05
C GLN A 70 -5.38 -11.59 -7.54
N MET A 71 -6.57 -11.52 -6.96
CA MET A 71 -7.35 -12.70 -6.57
C MET A 71 -8.41 -13.05 -7.62
N ASP A 72 -8.72 -14.34 -7.74
CA ASP A 72 -9.95 -14.75 -8.40
C ASP A 72 -11.19 -14.56 -7.49
N LYS A 73 -12.37 -14.58 -8.10
CA LYS A 73 -13.63 -14.31 -7.41
C LYS A 73 -13.96 -15.34 -6.32
N ARG A 74 -13.56 -16.60 -6.50
CA ARG A 74 -13.85 -17.68 -5.55
C ARG A 74 -13.00 -17.49 -4.29
N ASP A 75 -11.71 -17.27 -4.45
CA ASP A 75 -10.77 -17.07 -3.35
C ASP A 75 -11.11 -15.80 -2.56
N PHE A 76 -11.44 -14.72 -3.27
CA PHE A 76 -11.92 -13.48 -2.65
C PHE A 76 -13.15 -13.71 -1.76
N LEU A 77 -14.19 -14.39 -2.29
CA LEU A 77 -15.42 -14.66 -1.53
C LEU A 77 -15.20 -15.59 -0.35
N GLN A 78 -14.28 -16.55 -0.47
CA GLN A 78 -13.90 -17.42 0.64
C GLN A 78 -13.25 -16.61 1.77
N MET A 79 -12.20 -15.85 1.44
CA MET A 79 -11.49 -15.03 2.43
C MET A 79 -12.40 -13.97 3.05
N TRP A 80 -13.26 -13.32 2.25
CA TRP A 80 -14.21 -12.32 2.73
C TRP A 80 -15.14 -12.86 3.82
N LYS A 81 -15.68 -14.07 3.64
CA LYS A 81 -16.59 -14.70 4.61
C LYS A 81 -15.91 -15.08 5.92
N GLU A 82 -14.60 -15.30 5.89
CA GLU A 82 -13.81 -15.66 7.07
C GLU A 82 -13.45 -14.43 7.93
N ILE A 83 -13.55 -13.21 7.38
CA ILE A 83 -13.25 -11.97 8.10
C ILE A 83 -14.47 -11.52 8.91
N PRO A 84 -14.36 -11.41 10.24
CA PRO A 84 -15.47 -10.93 11.07
C PRO A 84 -15.77 -9.46 10.80
N GLU A 85 -17.05 -9.07 10.78
CA GLU A 85 -17.50 -7.69 10.50
C GLU A 85 -16.87 -6.65 11.44
N GLN A 86 -16.57 -7.01 12.68
CA GLN A 86 -15.88 -6.13 13.65
C GLN A 86 -14.45 -5.72 13.22
N ASN A 87 -13.86 -6.40 12.23
CA ASN A 87 -12.56 -6.09 11.66
C ASN A 87 -12.68 -5.19 10.41
N GLU A 88 -13.89 -4.81 10.03
CA GLU A 88 -14.14 -3.82 8.99
C GLU A 88 -13.78 -2.43 9.50
N VAL A 89 -13.00 -1.68 8.71
CA VAL A 89 -12.71 -0.27 8.98
C VAL A 89 -13.16 0.56 7.78
N GLN A 90 -14.02 1.54 8.03
CA GLN A 90 -14.63 2.38 7.00
C GLN A 90 -14.03 3.79 6.99
N PHE A 91 -13.82 4.32 5.78
CA PHE A 91 -13.31 5.66 5.54
C PHE A 91 -14.15 6.38 4.49
N ALA A 92 -14.33 7.68 4.67
CA ALA A 92 -14.93 8.57 3.67
C ALA A 92 -13.83 9.25 2.83
N ILE A 93 -13.89 9.11 1.51
CA ILE A 93 -12.93 9.72 0.57
C ILE A 93 -13.66 10.67 -0.36
N ASN A 94 -13.22 11.93 -0.40
CA ASN A 94 -13.76 12.92 -1.32
C ASN A 94 -13.23 12.67 -2.73
N ASN A 95 -14.12 12.45 -3.70
CA ASN A 95 -13.76 12.30 -5.11
C ASN A 95 -13.59 13.69 -5.75
N VAL A 96 -12.64 14.48 -5.25
CA VAL A 96 -12.44 15.89 -5.65
C VAL A 96 -12.15 16.07 -7.14
N LYS A 97 -11.68 15.02 -7.82
CA LYS A 97 -11.39 15.00 -9.26
C LYS A 97 -12.55 14.50 -10.12
N GLY A 98 -13.66 14.08 -9.52
CA GLY A 98 -14.83 13.55 -10.24
C GLY A 98 -14.51 12.31 -11.07
N LEU A 99 -13.62 11.44 -10.58
CA LEU A 99 -13.22 10.23 -11.30
C LEU A 99 -14.39 9.27 -11.43
N SER A 100 -14.56 8.67 -12.62
CA SER A 100 -15.52 7.59 -12.84
C SER A 100 -15.06 6.30 -12.13
N ALA A 101 -15.94 5.30 -12.05
CA ALA A 101 -15.57 3.98 -11.55
C ALA A 101 -14.40 3.38 -12.33
N ASP A 102 -14.39 3.55 -13.66
CA ASP A 102 -13.35 3.01 -14.54
C ASP A 102 -12.01 3.71 -14.33
N ASP A 103 -12.02 5.04 -14.13
CA ASP A 103 -10.82 5.81 -13.81
C ASP A 103 -10.23 5.41 -12.46
N ILE A 104 -11.08 5.17 -11.46
CA ILE A 104 -10.66 4.71 -10.14
C ILE A 104 -10.04 3.31 -10.25
N CYS A 105 -10.71 2.36 -10.89
CA CYS A 105 -10.18 1.01 -11.11
C CYS A 105 -8.82 1.04 -11.82
N THR A 106 -8.68 1.84 -12.88
CA THR A 106 -7.43 1.99 -13.64
C THR A 106 -6.31 2.54 -12.75
N LYS A 107 -6.60 3.58 -11.97
CA LYS A 107 -5.62 4.20 -11.08
C LYS A 107 -5.20 3.29 -9.92
N LEU A 108 -6.14 2.53 -9.37
CA LEU A 108 -5.88 1.52 -8.35
C LEU A 108 -5.02 0.39 -8.91
N GLN A 109 -5.34 -0.10 -10.11
CA GLN A 109 -4.58 -1.14 -10.80
C GLN A 109 -3.12 -0.73 -11.06
N GLN A 110 -2.87 0.53 -11.42
CA GLN A 110 -1.51 1.09 -11.58
C GLN A 110 -0.67 1.08 -10.28
N ASN A 111 -1.31 0.86 -9.14
CA ASN A 111 -0.68 0.78 -7.83
C ASN A 111 -0.82 -0.61 -7.21
N ASN A 112 -1.06 -1.67 -7.99
CA ASN A 112 -1.23 -3.04 -7.49
C ASN A 112 -2.44 -3.24 -6.56
N VAL A 113 -3.52 -2.48 -6.79
CA VAL A 113 -4.84 -2.71 -6.18
C VAL A 113 -5.78 -3.25 -7.25
N PHE A 114 -6.16 -4.52 -7.13
CA PHE A 114 -6.80 -5.26 -8.22
C PHE A 114 -8.30 -5.34 -8.04
N THR A 115 -9.06 -4.93 -9.05
CA THR A 115 -10.53 -5.04 -9.03
C THR A 115 -10.95 -6.48 -9.35
N VAL A 116 -11.59 -7.14 -8.39
CA VAL A 116 -12.04 -8.55 -8.48
C VAL A 116 -13.47 -8.65 -9.00
N ALA A 117 -14.33 -7.74 -8.55
CA ALA A 117 -15.73 -7.69 -8.94
C ALA A 117 -16.28 -6.27 -8.94
N ARG A 118 -17.28 -6.04 -9.78
CA ARG A 118 -18.05 -4.79 -9.88
C ARG A 118 -19.52 -5.13 -9.90
N ARG A 119 -20.33 -4.40 -9.12
CA ARG A 119 -21.78 -4.53 -9.09
C ARG A 119 -22.43 -3.16 -9.12
N ASN A 120 -23.54 -3.05 -9.84
CA ASN A 120 -24.42 -1.91 -9.74
C ASN A 120 -25.68 -2.34 -8.98
N VAL A 121 -25.98 -1.68 -7.87
CA VAL A 121 -27.13 -1.96 -7.02
C VAL A 121 -27.81 -0.63 -6.73
N GLU A 122 -29.07 -0.48 -7.17
CA GLU A 122 -29.87 0.74 -6.88
C GLU A 122 -29.19 2.06 -7.28
N GLY A 123 -28.44 2.08 -8.39
CA GLY A 123 -27.70 3.27 -8.86
C GLY A 123 -26.41 3.54 -8.09
N GLN A 124 -25.95 2.56 -7.31
CA GLN A 124 -24.69 2.60 -6.58
C GLN A 124 -23.72 1.58 -7.17
N GLU A 125 -22.51 2.06 -7.45
CA GLU A 125 -21.39 1.22 -7.88
C GLU A 125 -20.66 0.66 -6.65
N LEU A 126 -20.50 -0.65 -6.63
CA LEU A 126 -19.74 -1.41 -5.64
C LEU A 126 -18.56 -2.06 -6.33
N LEU A 127 -17.35 -1.65 -5.91
CA LEU A 127 -16.08 -2.13 -6.44
C LEU A 127 -15.35 -2.92 -5.37
N TYR A 128 -15.01 -4.17 -5.68
CA TYR A 128 -14.34 -5.08 -4.76
C TYR A 128 -12.89 -5.23 -5.16
N HIS A 129 -11.96 -5.00 -4.23
CA HIS A 129 -10.54 -4.98 -4.50
C HIS A 129 -9.77 -5.99 -3.64
N SER A 130 -8.76 -6.60 -4.25
CA SER A 130 -7.73 -7.38 -3.57
C SER A 130 -6.40 -6.64 -3.57
N ILE A 131 -5.72 -6.65 -2.42
CA ILE A 131 -4.39 -6.09 -2.22
C ILE A 131 -3.57 -7.16 -1.52
N LYS A 132 -2.39 -7.45 -2.06
CA LYS A 132 -1.40 -8.29 -1.41
C LYS A 132 -0.21 -7.45 -1.04
N TYR A 133 0.29 -7.59 0.17
CA TYR A 133 1.53 -6.97 0.60
C TYR A 133 2.72 -7.89 0.33
N THR A 134 3.90 -7.32 0.19
CA THR A 134 5.17 -8.06 0.04
C THR A 134 5.44 -9.05 1.19
N ASN A 135 4.90 -8.83 2.39
CA ASN A 135 4.95 -9.79 3.50
C ASN A 135 3.86 -10.88 3.44
N GLN A 136 3.20 -11.04 2.28
CA GLN A 136 2.19 -12.04 1.95
C GLN A 136 0.85 -11.88 2.67
N ILE A 137 0.64 -10.74 3.33
CA ILE A 137 -0.65 -10.38 3.91
C ILE A 137 -1.60 -9.91 2.81
N TYR A 138 -2.84 -10.42 2.82
CA TYR A 138 -3.92 -9.90 1.98
C TYR A 138 -4.79 -8.91 2.77
N VAL A 139 -5.27 -7.90 2.04
CA VAL A 139 -6.31 -6.97 2.47
C VAL A 139 -7.37 -6.91 1.39
N LEU A 140 -8.63 -7.02 1.80
CA LEU A 140 -9.76 -6.88 0.90
C LEU A 140 -10.39 -5.51 1.12
N SER A 141 -10.95 -4.93 0.05
CA SER A 141 -11.65 -3.66 0.14
C SER A 141 -12.95 -3.68 -0.65
N GLU A 142 -13.97 -3.01 -0.13
CA GLU A 142 -15.13 -2.58 -0.89
C GLU A 142 -15.10 -1.06 -1.00
N LEU A 143 -15.30 -0.54 -2.21
CA LEU A 143 -15.49 0.87 -2.49
C LEU A 143 -16.91 1.06 -3.02
N LYS A 144 -17.65 1.92 -2.32
CA LYS A 144 -19.02 2.31 -2.63
C LYS A 144 -19.02 3.73 -3.20
N MET A 145 -19.61 3.86 -4.39
CA MET A 145 -19.76 5.12 -5.09
C MET A 145 -21.23 5.34 -5.48
N GLN A 146 -21.77 6.51 -5.14
CA GLN A 146 -23.11 6.92 -5.54
C GLN A 146 -23.00 8.07 -6.54
N GLU A 147 -23.74 8.02 -7.64
CA GLU A 147 -23.63 9.01 -8.73
C GLU A 147 -23.88 10.46 -8.27
N THR A 148 -24.63 10.65 -7.19
CA THR A 148 -25.09 11.95 -6.70
C THR A 148 -24.49 12.38 -5.36
N SER A 149 -23.78 11.51 -4.64
CA SER A 149 -23.23 11.82 -3.32
C SER A 149 -21.72 11.60 -3.24
N GLN A 150 -21.01 12.67 -2.89
CA GLN A 150 -19.70 12.57 -2.25
C GLN A 150 -19.95 12.65 -0.73
N PRO A 151 -19.21 11.90 0.10
CA PRO A 151 -17.98 11.16 -0.19
C PRO A 151 -18.16 9.71 -0.69
N LEU A 152 -17.13 9.18 -1.38
CA LEU A 152 -16.98 7.74 -1.58
C LEU A 152 -16.79 7.05 -0.23
N THR A 153 -17.34 5.85 -0.06
CA THR A 153 -17.09 5.04 1.14
C THR A 153 -16.15 3.90 0.79
N VAL A 154 -15.01 3.80 1.49
CA VAL A 154 -14.09 2.66 1.38
C VAL A 154 -14.09 1.88 2.67
N SER A 155 -14.44 0.61 2.58
CA SER A 155 -14.31 -0.37 3.65
C SER A 155 -13.07 -1.23 3.40
N PHE A 156 -12.25 -1.41 4.43
CA PHE A 156 -11.14 -2.37 4.44
C PHE A 156 -11.45 -3.51 5.39
N PHE A 157 -11.18 -4.72 4.93
CA PHE A 157 -11.40 -5.96 5.66
C PHE A 157 -10.06 -6.63 5.92
N PHE A 158 -9.76 -6.83 7.21
CA PHE A 158 -8.50 -7.42 7.66
C PHE A 158 -8.75 -8.78 8.33
N SER A 159 -8.02 -9.80 7.90
CA SER A 159 -7.98 -11.05 8.65
C SER A 159 -7.31 -10.86 10.01
N PHE A 160 -7.71 -11.64 11.01
CA PHE A 160 -7.13 -11.63 12.35
C PHE A 160 -5.62 -11.86 12.36
N SER A 161 -5.10 -12.68 11.44
CA SER A 161 -3.66 -12.87 11.26
C SER A 161 -2.99 -11.57 10.82
N SER A 162 -3.62 -10.82 9.91
CA SER A 162 -3.14 -9.54 9.37
C SER A 162 -3.14 -8.41 10.40
N ILE A 163 -4.14 -8.35 11.29
CA ILE A 163 -4.28 -7.30 12.31
C ILE A 163 -3.09 -7.30 13.28
N LYS A 164 -2.57 -8.48 13.63
CA LYS A 164 -1.39 -8.59 14.50
C LYS A 164 -0.14 -7.89 13.93
N TYR A 165 -0.06 -7.72 12.61
CA TYR A 165 1.08 -7.05 11.97
C TYR A 165 0.86 -5.56 11.73
N ILE A 166 -0.39 -5.08 11.85
CA ILE A 166 -0.75 -3.67 11.62
C ILE A 166 -0.93 -2.93 12.96
N TYR A 167 -1.37 -3.62 14.02
CA TYR A 167 -1.74 -3.00 15.31
C TYR A 167 -0.96 -3.47 16.55
N ILE A 168 -0.12 -4.52 16.49
CA ILE A 168 0.70 -4.99 17.64
C ILE A 168 2.14 -4.62 17.50
#